data_AF-A0A931WJV6-F1
#
_entry.id   AF-A0A931WJV6-F1
#
_cell.length_a   1.000
_cell.length_b   1.000
_cell.length_c   1.000
_cell.angle_alpha   90.00
_cell.angle_beta   90.00
_cell.angle_gamma   90.00
#
_symmetry.space_group_name_H-M   'P 1'
#
loop_
_entity.id
_entity.type
_entity.pdbx_description
1 polymer ?
#
loop_
_entity_poly.entity_id
_entity_poly.type
_entity_poly.pdbx_seq_one_letter_code
_entity_poly.pdbx_strand_id
1 'polypeptide(L)'
;MKRLCLVCQNVDCKSRGSEEIMKELQRRVAEKGLVNLEVRPYMCFGACQEGPNVVLYPEKSWYAGVKKEDLDDILNHLAGGQVVKRLDTIDSSLKELGVVEGKEGLKEYRARGGYGALEMALRELSPARVLQEVTDSGLRGRGGAGFPTGKKWAFTAASSEQPHYLVLNGGEDEPGSKKDRLLMENLPHLALEGAILAAYAVGASRVYLYINAEYKNAIQSIADALAEANKAGYWGERVLG
;
A
#
# COMPACT_ATOMS: atom_id res chain seq x y z
N MET A 1 -5.59 -0.42 -24.52
CA MET A 1 -5.16 -0.02 -23.17
C MET A 1 -3.82 -0.68 -22.90
N LYS A 2 -2.81 0.07 -22.43
CA LYS A 2 -1.46 -0.46 -22.22
C LYS A 2 -1.46 -1.38 -20.99
N ARG A 3 -0.94 -2.61 -21.12
CA ARG A 3 -0.73 -3.53 -19.99
C ARG A 3 0.65 -3.25 -19.38
N LEU A 4 0.74 -3.36 -18.07
CA LEU A 4 2.01 -3.24 -17.34
C LEU A 4 2.35 -4.57 -16.70
N CYS A 5 3.60 -4.99 -16.85
CA CYS A 5 4.19 -6.12 -16.16
C CYS A 5 5.24 -5.59 -15.20
N LEU A 6 4.94 -5.63 -13.91
CA LEU A 6 5.78 -5.06 -12.88
C LEU A 6 6.56 -6.12 -12.16
N VAL A 7 7.88 -5.98 -12.12
CA VAL A 7 8.76 -6.95 -11.45
C VAL A 7 9.33 -6.33 -10.18
N CYS A 8 9.17 -7.02 -9.05
CA CYS A 8 9.65 -6.55 -7.77
C CYS A 8 11.19 -6.44 -7.77
N GLN A 9 11.72 -5.26 -7.47
CA GLN A 9 13.15 -4.95 -7.40
C GLN A 9 13.60 -4.62 -5.98
N ASN A 10 12.81 -4.99 -4.95
CA ASN A 10 13.24 -4.92 -3.56
C ASN A 10 14.48 -5.78 -3.34
N VAL A 11 15.28 -5.45 -2.32
CA VAL A 11 16.51 -6.15 -1.95
C VAL A 11 16.30 -7.67 -1.83
N ASP A 12 15.22 -8.11 -1.19
CA ASP A 12 14.92 -9.55 -1.02
C ASP A 12 14.50 -10.24 -2.33
N CYS A 13 13.75 -9.57 -3.20
CA CYS A 13 13.44 -10.14 -4.52
C CYS A 13 14.68 -10.18 -5.42
N LYS A 14 15.55 -9.16 -5.33
CA LYS A 14 16.82 -9.12 -6.06
C LYS A 14 17.77 -10.22 -5.64
N SER A 15 17.89 -10.48 -4.33
CA SER A 15 18.72 -11.60 -3.83
C SER A 15 18.22 -12.97 -4.30
N ARG A 16 16.95 -13.06 -4.70
CA ARG A 16 16.32 -14.25 -5.30
C ARG A 16 16.26 -14.24 -6.83
N GLY A 17 16.95 -13.30 -7.49
CA GLY A 17 17.09 -13.28 -8.95
C GLY A 17 16.02 -12.49 -9.72
N SER A 18 15.31 -11.56 -9.06
CA SER A 18 14.27 -10.77 -9.73
C SER A 18 14.82 -9.81 -10.80
N GLU A 19 16.11 -9.43 -10.72
CA GLU A 19 16.74 -8.57 -11.71
C GLU A 19 16.93 -9.30 -13.04
N GLU A 20 17.38 -10.56 -13.00
CA GLU A 20 17.49 -11.42 -14.17
C GLU A 20 16.12 -11.73 -14.78
N ILE A 21 15.11 -12.00 -13.94
CA ILE A 21 13.73 -12.19 -14.38
C ILE A 21 13.23 -10.97 -15.14
N MET A 22 13.45 -9.76 -14.60
CA MET A 22 13.02 -8.52 -15.25
C MET A 22 13.71 -8.31 -16.61
N LYS A 23 15.04 -8.47 -16.67
CA LYS A 23 15.81 -8.32 -17.91
C LYS A 23 15.35 -9.31 -18.98
N GLU A 24 15.11 -10.56 -18.59
CA GLU A 24 14.67 -11.60 -19.51
C GLU A 24 13.24 -11.36 -20.02
N LEU A 25 12.33 -10.92 -19.15
CA LEU A 25 10.98 -10.51 -19.56
C LEU A 25 11.03 -9.33 -20.53
N GLN A 26 11.82 -8.30 -20.25
CA GLN A 26 12.00 -7.15 -21.15
C GLN A 26 12.49 -7.59 -22.53
N ARG A 27 13.53 -8.44 -22.57
CA ARG A 27 14.08 -9.00 -23.81
C ARG A 27 13.02 -9.78 -24.61
N ARG A 28 12.34 -10.74 -23.97
CA ARG A 28 11.37 -11.61 -24.64
C ARG A 28 10.10 -10.87 -25.07
N VAL A 29 9.67 -9.87 -24.31
CA VAL A 29 8.54 -8.99 -24.69
C VAL A 29 8.87 -8.17 -25.94
N ALA A 30 10.10 -7.64 -26.03
CA ALA A 30 10.58 -6.95 -27.21
C ALA A 30 10.65 -7.88 -28.44
N GLU A 31 11.20 -9.09 -28.27
CA GLU A 31 11.32 -10.10 -29.35
C GLU A 31 9.97 -10.56 -29.91
N LYS A 32 8.96 -10.71 -29.04
CA LYS A 32 7.59 -11.08 -29.46
C LYS A 32 6.80 -9.90 -30.05
N GLY A 33 7.35 -8.69 -30.06
CA GLY A 33 6.67 -7.52 -30.60
C GLY A 33 5.38 -7.15 -29.86
N LEU A 34 5.32 -7.39 -28.54
CA LEU A 34 4.14 -7.08 -27.72
C LEU A 34 4.06 -5.57 -27.43
N VAL A 35 3.68 -4.78 -28.44
CA VAL A 35 3.70 -3.30 -28.41
C VAL A 35 2.78 -2.65 -27.37
N ASN A 36 1.76 -3.38 -26.89
CA ASN A 36 0.81 -2.89 -25.89
C ASN A 36 1.19 -3.29 -24.45
N LEU A 37 2.41 -3.79 -24.24
CA LEU A 37 2.89 -4.28 -22.95
C LEU A 37 4.21 -3.61 -22.59
N GLU A 38 4.34 -3.15 -21.35
CA GLU A 38 5.58 -2.61 -20.82
C GLU A 38 6.01 -3.37 -19.56
N VAL A 39 7.27 -3.81 -19.52
CA VAL A 39 7.87 -4.44 -18.34
C VAL A 39 8.67 -3.40 -17.57
N ARG A 40 8.23 -3.07 -16.34
CA ARG A 40 8.86 -2.04 -15.50
C ARG A 40 9.32 -2.60 -14.15
N PRO A 41 10.37 -2.03 -13.55
CA PRO A 41 10.68 -2.29 -12.16
C PRO A 41 9.58 -1.75 -11.26
N TYR A 42 9.26 -2.47 -10.19
CA TYR A 42 8.45 -1.98 -9.09
C TYR A 42 9.16 -2.27 -7.78
N MET A 43 9.17 -1.33 -6.83
CA MET A 43 10.07 -1.45 -5.70
C MET A 43 9.67 -2.56 -4.74
N CYS A 44 8.47 -2.59 -4.20
CA CYS A 44 8.08 -3.64 -3.26
C CYS A 44 6.56 -3.77 -3.22
N PHE A 45 6.06 -5.01 -3.31
CA PHE A 45 4.63 -5.28 -3.16
C PHE A 45 4.25 -5.69 -1.73
N GLY A 46 5.17 -5.67 -0.77
CA GLY A 46 4.90 -6.04 0.62
C GLY A 46 4.82 -7.54 0.92
N ALA A 47 4.96 -8.41 -0.09
CA ALA A 47 4.99 -9.87 0.05
C ALA A 47 6.41 -10.45 -0.18
N CYS A 48 7.41 -9.95 0.56
CA CYS A 48 8.80 -10.38 0.38
C CYS A 48 8.99 -11.89 0.59
N GLN A 49 8.29 -12.47 1.56
CA GLN A 49 8.39 -13.91 1.86
C GLN A 49 8.02 -14.79 0.65
N GLU A 50 7.10 -14.30 -0.16
CA GLU A 50 6.56 -14.96 -1.35
C GLU A 50 7.31 -14.55 -2.63
N GLY A 51 8.39 -13.77 -2.55
CA GLY A 51 9.13 -13.30 -3.71
C GLY A 51 10.02 -14.37 -4.37
N PRO A 52 10.45 -14.16 -5.64
CA PRO A 52 10.23 -12.98 -6.50
C PRO A 52 8.79 -12.77 -6.96
N ASN A 53 8.36 -11.50 -7.00
CA ASN A 53 6.99 -11.12 -7.35
C ASN A 53 6.91 -10.43 -8.72
N VAL A 54 5.95 -10.84 -9.56
CA VAL A 54 5.59 -10.22 -10.85
C VAL A 54 4.10 -9.93 -10.88
N VAL A 55 3.68 -8.69 -11.13
CA VAL A 55 2.27 -8.30 -11.09
C VAL A 55 1.85 -7.62 -12.39
N LEU A 56 0.67 -8.01 -12.89
CA LEU A 56 0.11 -7.55 -14.15
C LEU A 56 -1.02 -6.57 -13.93
N TYR A 57 -1.01 -5.46 -14.65
CA TYR A 57 -2.07 -4.44 -14.64
C TYR A 57 -2.70 -4.27 -16.02
N PRO A 58 -4.02 -3.99 -16.09
CA PRO A 58 -4.94 -3.66 -14.97
C PRO A 58 -5.57 -4.87 -14.26
N GLU A 59 -5.35 -6.08 -14.77
CA GLU A 59 -6.00 -7.32 -14.29
C GLU A 59 -5.60 -7.78 -12.88
N LYS A 60 -4.56 -7.16 -12.28
CA LYS A 60 -4.03 -7.47 -10.94
C LYS A 60 -3.65 -8.95 -10.75
N SER A 61 -3.27 -9.65 -11.82
CA SER A 61 -2.72 -11.01 -11.70
C SER A 61 -1.35 -10.94 -11.03
N TRP A 62 -1.16 -11.65 -9.91
CA TRP A 62 0.05 -11.57 -9.11
C TRP A 62 0.74 -12.92 -9.06
N TYR A 63 1.93 -13.01 -9.66
CA TYR A 63 2.77 -14.19 -9.59
C TYR A 63 3.81 -14.07 -8.48
N ALA A 64 3.72 -14.98 -7.52
CA ALA A 64 4.66 -15.15 -6.43
C ALA A 64 5.62 -16.31 -6.70
N GLY A 65 6.80 -16.26 -6.09
CA GLY A 65 7.83 -17.29 -6.18
C GLY A 65 8.38 -17.51 -7.58
N VAL A 66 8.32 -16.48 -8.44
CA VAL A 66 8.64 -16.60 -9.87
C VAL A 66 10.11 -17.00 -10.07
N LYS A 67 10.31 -18.00 -10.92
CA LYS A 67 11.63 -18.47 -11.38
C LYS A 67 11.79 -18.26 -12.88
N LYS A 68 13.01 -18.47 -13.39
CA LYS A 68 13.30 -18.33 -14.83
C LYS A 68 12.53 -19.35 -15.67
N GLU A 69 12.24 -20.52 -15.11
CA GLU A 69 11.47 -21.57 -15.78
C GLU A 69 10.00 -21.20 -15.97
N ASP A 70 9.48 -20.25 -15.18
CA ASP A 70 8.08 -19.81 -15.24
C ASP A 70 7.83 -18.77 -16.34
N LEU A 71 8.88 -18.21 -16.94
CA LEU A 71 8.75 -17.05 -17.82
C LEU A 71 7.99 -17.38 -19.10
N ASP A 72 8.04 -18.62 -19.59
CA ASP A 72 7.27 -19.01 -20.78
C ASP A 72 5.77 -19.01 -20.51
N ASP A 73 5.33 -19.53 -19.35
CA ASP A 73 3.93 -19.49 -18.93
C ASP A 73 3.45 -18.05 -18.71
N ILE A 74 4.27 -17.24 -18.04
CA ILE A 74 3.97 -15.82 -17.80
C ILE A 74 3.90 -15.06 -19.13
N LEU A 75 4.80 -15.33 -20.08
CA LEU A 75 4.78 -14.71 -21.41
C LEU A 75 3.57 -15.12 -22.24
N ASN A 76 3.11 -16.38 -22.11
CA ASN A 76 1.87 -16.81 -22.74
C ASN A 76 0.68 -16.02 -22.20
N HIS A 77 0.62 -15.79 -20.89
CA HIS A 77 -0.42 -14.91 -20.31
C HIS A 77 -0.28 -13.44 -20.76
N LEU A 78 0.95 -12.94 -20.86
CA LEU A 78 1.25 -11.60 -21.39
C LEU A 78 0.81 -11.42 -22.85
N ALA A 79 0.79 -12.50 -23.64
CA ALA A 79 0.30 -12.52 -25.00
C ALA A 79 -1.23 -12.73 -25.11
N GLY A 80 -1.95 -12.81 -23.99
CA GLY A 80 -3.41 -13.00 -23.95
C GLY A 80 -3.86 -14.43 -23.66
N GLY A 81 -2.95 -15.30 -23.24
CA GLY A 81 -3.25 -16.65 -22.74
C GLY A 81 -3.96 -16.66 -21.39
N GLN A 82 -3.96 -17.81 -20.71
CA GLN A 82 -4.60 -17.94 -19.39
C GLN A 82 -3.67 -17.55 -18.24
N VAL A 83 -4.25 -17.09 -17.13
CA VAL A 83 -3.54 -16.82 -15.88
C VAL A 83 -2.85 -18.09 -15.39
N VAL A 84 -1.58 -17.96 -15.00
CA VAL A 84 -0.78 -19.04 -14.41
C VAL A 84 -1.21 -19.30 -12.95
N LYS A 85 -2.33 -20.01 -12.76
CA LYS A 85 -2.98 -20.20 -11.45
C LYS A 85 -2.06 -20.75 -10.35
N ARG A 86 -1.08 -21.59 -10.71
CA ARG A 86 -0.10 -22.15 -9.75
C ARG A 86 0.82 -21.10 -9.11
N LEU A 87 0.99 -19.94 -9.75
CA LEU A 87 1.81 -18.83 -9.25
C LEU A 87 0.96 -17.73 -8.60
N ASP A 88 -0.37 -17.77 -8.78
CA ASP A 88 -1.29 -16.78 -8.24
C ASP A 88 -1.73 -17.13 -6.81
N THR A 89 -0.77 -17.17 -5.90
CA THR A 89 -0.94 -17.65 -4.52
C THR A 89 -1.12 -16.54 -3.48
N ILE A 90 -1.00 -15.27 -3.90
CA ILE A 90 -1.08 -14.13 -2.98
C ILE A 90 -2.51 -13.86 -2.55
N ASP A 91 -2.66 -13.58 -1.26
CA ASP A 91 -3.92 -13.16 -0.65
C ASP A 91 -4.55 -11.98 -1.42
N SER A 92 -5.83 -12.09 -1.76
CA SER A 92 -6.55 -11.09 -2.54
C SER A 92 -6.55 -9.70 -1.91
N SER A 93 -6.47 -9.60 -0.58
CA SER A 93 -6.40 -8.30 0.11
C SER A 93 -5.15 -7.51 -0.24
N LEU A 94 -4.03 -8.18 -0.53
CA LEU A 94 -2.80 -7.54 -0.98
C LEU A 94 -2.90 -7.05 -2.44
N LYS A 95 -3.70 -7.74 -3.28
CA LYS A 95 -3.92 -7.34 -4.67
C LYS A 95 -4.69 -6.01 -4.81
N GLU A 96 -5.40 -5.60 -3.76
CA GLU A 96 -6.10 -4.31 -3.73
C GLU A 96 -5.19 -3.11 -3.45
N LEU A 97 -3.97 -3.33 -2.95
CA LEU A 97 -2.92 -2.31 -2.90
C LEU A 97 -2.38 -2.11 -4.32
N GLY A 98 -3.17 -1.40 -5.13
CA GLY A 98 -2.88 -1.13 -6.53
C GLY A 98 -1.49 -0.52 -6.73
N VAL A 99 -0.91 -0.79 -7.89
CA VAL A 99 0.24 -0.05 -8.40
C VAL A 99 -0.27 1.32 -8.76
N VAL A 100 0.16 2.31 -7.98
CA VAL A 100 -0.06 3.69 -8.34
C VAL A 100 1.10 4.13 -9.22
N GLU A 101 0.78 4.39 -10.49
CA GLU A 101 1.68 5.16 -11.35
C GLU A 101 1.58 6.63 -10.95
N GLY A 102 2.59 7.13 -10.23
CA GLY A 102 2.65 8.52 -9.79
C GLY A 102 1.88 8.78 -8.50
N LYS A 103 1.53 10.05 -8.26
CA LYS A 103 0.80 10.49 -7.06
C LYS A 103 -0.71 10.37 -7.27
N GLU A 104 -1.38 9.61 -6.41
CA GLU A 104 -2.83 9.55 -6.33
C GLU A 104 -3.39 10.76 -5.55
N GLY A 105 -4.25 11.55 -6.19
CA GLY A 105 -4.99 12.63 -5.54
C GLY A 105 -6.33 12.16 -4.98
N LEU A 106 -7.05 13.06 -4.32
CA LEU A 106 -8.34 12.76 -3.69
C LEU A 106 -9.36 12.15 -4.67
N LYS A 107 -9.42 12.64 -5.92
CA LYS A 107 -10.39 12.20 -6.92
C LYS A 107 -10.19 10.72 -7.26
N GLU A 108 -8.96 10.35 -7.56
CA GLU A 108 -8.57 8.98 -7.90
C GLU A 108 -8.79 8.04 -6.71
N TYR A 109 -8.38 8.49 -5.51
CA TYR A 109 -8.57 7.73 -4.27
C TYR A 109 -10.05 7.39 -4.03
N ARG A 110 -10.93 8.39 -4.15
CA ARG A 110 -12.38 8.20 -4.01
C ARG A 110 -12.99 7.34 -5.11
N ALA A 111 -12.51 7.47 -6.35
CA ALA A 111 -13.01 6.68 -7.48
C ALA A 111 -12.85 5.18 -7.29
N ARG A 112 -11.86 4.74 -6.49
CA ARG A 112 -11.65 3.34 -6.10
C ARG A 112 -12.19 2.98 -4.70
N GLY A 113 -13.05 3.82 -4.12
CA GLY A 113 -13.71 3.57 -2.83
C GLY A 113 -12.98 4.12 -1.60
N GLY A 114 -11.91 4.91 -1.79
CA GLY A 114 -11.23 5.59 -0.69
C GLY A 114 -12.17 6.53 0.10
N TYR A 115 -11.95 6.60 1.41
CA TYR A 115 -12.82 7.21 2.42
C TYR A 115 -14.15 6.50 2.70
N GLY A 116 -14.49 5.44 1.96
CA GLY A 116 -15.69 4.65 2.24
C GLY A 116 -15.67 3.97 3.61
N ALA A 117 -14.49 3.49 4.04
CA ALA A 117 -14.34 2.88 5.37
C ALA A 117 -14.48 3.92 6.48
N LEU A 118 -13.93 5.12 6.28
CA LEU A 118 -14.12 6.25 7.20
C LEU A 118 -15.59 6.66 7.31
N GLU A 119 -16.29 6.81 6.17
CA GLU A 119 -17.71 7.18 6.13
C GLU A 119 -18.57 6.17 6.90
N MET A 120 -18.36 4.87 6.68
CA MET A 120 -19.02 3.79 7.41
C MET A 120 -18.69 3.85 8.90
N ALA A 121 -17.40 3.98 9.26
CA ALA A 121 -16.96 3.98 10.65
C ALA A 121 -17.60 5.12 11.46
N LEU A 122 -17.69 6.32 10.89
CA LEU A 122 -18.25 7.48 11.61
C LEU A 122 -19.77 7.48 11.70
N ARG A 123 -20.47 6.81 10.76
CA ARG A 123 -21.94 6.78 10.72
C ARG A 123 -22.54 5.60 11.45
N GLU A 124 -21.88 4.44 11.38
CA GLU A 124 -22.48 3.15 11.73
C GLU A 124 -21.72 2.41 12.83
N LEU A 125 -20.43 2.72 13.02
CA LEU A 125 -19.59 2.03 14.00
C LEU A 125 -19.29 2.93 15.20
N SER A 126 -18.94 2.31 16.32
CA SER A 126 -18.36 2.99 17.49
C SER A 126 -16.84 2.88 17.45
N PRO A 127 -16.10 3.75 18.18
CA PRO A 127 -14.65 3.62 18.32
C PRO A 127 -14.22 2.23 18.79
N ALA A 128 -14.97 1.67 19.75
CA ALA A 128 -14.74 0.32 20.27
C ALA A 128 -14.94 -0.76 19.20
N ARG A 129 -15.91 -0.61 18.29
CA ARG A 129 -16.10 -1.57 17.19
C ARG A 129 -14.95 -1.49 16.19
N VAL A 130 -14.51 -0.29 15.81
CA VAL A 130 -13.34 -0.13 14.91
C VAL A 130 -12.09 -0.75 15.53
N LEU A 131 -11.85 -0.54 16.83
CA LEU A 131 -10.77 -1.18 17.57
C LEU A 131 -10.86 -2.71 17.53
N GLN A 132 -12.08 -3.26 17.66
CA GLN A 132 -12.31 -4.70 17.59
C GLN A 132 -11.99 -5.26 16.20
N GLU A 133 -12.41 -4.60 15.11
CA GLU A 133 -12.07 -5.01 13.73
C GLU A 133 -10.55 -5.10 13.53
N VAL A 134 -9.80 -4.11 14.02
CA VAL A 134 -8.32 -4.11 13.92
C VAL A 134 -7.72 -5.23 14.78
N THR A 135 -8.31 -5.54 15.92
CA THR A 135 -7.86 -6.64 16.78
C THR A 135 -8.10 -7.99 16.12
N ASP A 136 -9.30 -8.20 15.57
CA ASP A 136 -9.72 -9.45 14.92
C ASP A 136 -8.94 -9.70 13.62
N SER A 137 -8.52 -8.64 12.92
CA SER A 137 -7.67 -8.75 11.73
C SER A 137 -6.28 -9.37 12.00
N GLY A 138 -5.84 -9.42 13.26
CA GLY A 138 -4.51 -9.87 13.62
C GLY A 138 -3.38 -8.93 13.15
N LEU A 139 -3.71 -7.68 12.77
CA LEU A 139 -2.72 -6.71 12.28
C LEU A 139 -1.59 -6.51 13.29
N ARG A 140 -0.36 -6.52 12.78
CA ARG A 140 0.88 -6.32 13.55
C ARG A 140 1.62 -5.09 13.04
N GLY A 141 2.35 -4.43 13.94
CA GLY A 141 3.17 -3.27 13.60
C GLY A 141 4.18 -3.58 12.49
N ARG A 142 4.15 -2.78 11.43
CA ARG A 142 5.00 -2.96 10.23
C ARG A 142 6.36 -2.25 10.29
N GLY A 143 6.67 -1.61 11.42
CA GLY A 143 7.97 -0.98 11.71
C GLY A 143 9.00 -1.91 12.36
N GLY A 144 8.92 -3.23 12.11
CA GLY A 144 9.93 -4.21 12.59
C GLY A 144 9.55 -4.95 13.88
N ALA A 145 9.14 -4.25 14.94
CA ALA A 145 8.84 -4.89 16.24
C ALA A 145 7.66 -5.88 16.21
N GLY A 146 6.76 -5.76 15.23
CA GLY A 146 5.68 -6.72 15.04
C GLY A 146 4.70 -6.83 16.21
N PHE A 147 4.58 -5.81 17.07
CA PHE A 147 3.62 -5.84 18.18
C PHE A 147 2.17 -5.81 17.65
N PRO A 148 1.21 -6.55 18.25
CA PRO A 148 -0.19 -6.54 17.80
C PRO A 148 -0.80 -5.13 17.86
N THR A 149 -1.30 -4.63 16.73
CA THR A 149 -1.79 -3.26 16.59
C THR A 149 -3.02 -3.01 17.44
N GLY A 150 -4.02 -3.91 17.37
CA GLY A 150 -5.24 -3.79 18.18
C GLY A 150 -4.97 -3.75 19.68
N LYS A 151 -4.02 -4.56 20.17
CA LYS A 151 -3.61 -4.55 21.59
C LYS A 151 -2.98 -3.22 21.99
N LYS A 152 -2.12 -2.65 21.14
CA LYS A 152 -1.51 -1.34 21.38
C LYS A 152 -2.57 -0.23 21.46
N TRP A 153 -3.53 -0.24 20.53
CA TRP A 153 -4.61 0.74 20.51
C TRP A 153 -5.54 0.60 21.71
N ALA A 154 -5.84 -0.63 22.16
CA ALA A 154 -6.68 -0.87 23.32
C ALA A 154 -6.11 -0.26 24.61
N PHE A 155 -4.78 -0.29 24.78
CA PHE A 155 -4.14 0.38 25.92
C PHE A 155 -4.37 1.89 25.93
N THR A 156 -4.27 2.53 24.76
CA THR A 156 -4.57 3.96 24.64
C THR A 156 -6.06 4.23 24.84
N ALA A 157 -6.95 3.49 24.19
CA ALA A 157 -8.39 3.69 24.29
C ALA A 157 -8.94 3.49 25.72
N ALA A 158 -8.30 2.63 26.53
CA ALA A 158 -8.69 2.38 27.92
C ALA A 158 -8.20 3.46 28.90
N SER A 159 -7.29 4.34 28.49
CA SER A 159 -6.79 5.43 29.34
C SER A 159 -7.88 6.49 29.58
N SER A 160 -8.05 6.89 30.84
CA SER A 160 -8.90 8.03 31.20
C SER A 160 -8.20 9.38 31.05
N GLU A 161 -6.87 9.40 30.93
CA GLU A 161 -6.10 10.64 30.78
C GLU A 161 -6.27 11.22 29.37
N GLN A 162 -6.56 12.52 29.30
CA GLN A 162 -6.77 13.24 28.04
C GLN A 162 -5.83 14.46 27.96
N PRO A 163 -5.47 14.92 26.75
CA PRO A 163 -5.89 14.38 25.44
C PRO A 163 -5.07 13.16 24.98
N HIS A 164 -5.71 12.26 24.24
CA HIS A 164 -5.00 11.24 23.48
C HIS A 164 -4.39 11.81 22.19
N TYR A 165 -3.25 11.27 21.81
CA TYR A 165 -2.50 11.65 20.61
C TYR A 165 -2.22 10.43 19.75
N LEU A 166 -2.25 10.62 18.43
CA LEU A 166 -1.75 9.65 17.47
C LEU A 166 -0.46 10.19 16.83
N VAL A 167 0.57 9.35 16.77
CA VAL A 167 1.81 9.67 16.05
C VAL A 167 1.99 8.66 14.93
N LEU A 168 2.01 9.14 13.69
CA LEU A 168 2.42 8.37 12.52
C LEU A 168 3.92 8.57 12.34
N ASN A 169 4.67 7.47 12.41
CA ASN A 169 6.10 7.48 12.17
C ASN A 169 6.37 7.17 10.69
N GLY A 170 6.67 8.20 9.90
CA GLY A 170 7.17 8.14 8.53
C GLY A 170 8.67 8.47 8.43
N GLY A 171 9.41 8.29 9.53
CA GLY A 171 10.84 8.57 9.62
C GLY A 171 11.72 7.63 8.81
N GLU A 172 11.26 6.41 8.51
CA GLU A 172 11.94 5.34 7.74
C GLU A 172 13.44 5.59 7.48
N ASP A 173 14.27 5.20 8.45
CA ASP A 173 15.72 5.46 8.45
C ASP A 173 16.55 4.20 8.18
N GLU A 174 15.92 3.04 8.04
CA GLU A 174 16.61 1.78 7.79
C GLU A 174 17.22 1.74 6.38
N PRO A 175 18.53 1.46 6.23
CA PRO A 175 19.16 1.34 4.92
C PRO A 175 18.43 0.35 4.00
N GLY A 176 18.01 0.83 2.82
CA GLY A 176 17.30 0.03 1.83
C GLY A 176 15.77 0.00 1.97
N SER A 177 15.21 0.53 3.06
CA SER A 177 13.76 0.68 3.20
C SER A 177 13.29 1.98 2.54
N LYS A 178 12.21 1.89 1.75
CA LYS A 178 11.57 3.03 1.06
C LYS A 178 10.05 2.94 1.03
N LYS A 179 9.46 1.99 1.77
CA LYS A 179 8.02 1.66 1.68
C LYS A 179 7.16 2.82 2.20
N ASP A 180 7.57 3.46 3.29
CA ASP A 180 6.80 4.52 3.94
C ASP A 180 6.91 5.77 3.10
N ARG A 181 8.12 6.08 2.63
CA ARG A 181 8.36 7.16 1.67
C ARG A 181 7.48 7.01 0.43
N LEU A 182 7.47 5.83 -0.20
CA LEU A 182 6.69 5.59 -1.41
C LEU A 182 5.19 5.68 -1.16
N LEU A 183 4.71 5.20 -0.01
CA LEU A 183 3.30 5.30 0.36
C LEU A 183 2.92 6.77 0.58
N MET A 184 3.72 7.55 1.29
CA MET A 184 3.45 8.98 1.49
C MET A 184 3.56 9.80 0.19
N GLU A 185 4.52 9.48 -0.69
CA GLU A 185 4.67 10.16 -1.98
C GLU A 185 3.51 9.86 -2.92
N ASN A 186 3.08 8.59 -3.02
CA ASN A 186 2.19 8.14 -4.09
C ASN A 186 0.75 7.87 -3.64
N LEU A 187 0.54 7.59 -2.35
CA LEU A 187 -0.74 7.17 -1.75
C LEU A 187 -1.07 7.99 -0.48
N PRO A 188 -0.96 9.33 -0.49
CA PRO A 188 -1.07 10.13 0.73
C PRO A 188 -2.47 10.02 1.38
N HIS A 189 -3.55 9.95 0.59
CA HIS A 189 -4.90 9.79 1.14
C HIS A 189 -5.13 8.46 1.85
N LEU A 190 -4.46 7.38 1.42
CA LEU A 190 -4.51 6.09 2.10
C LEU A 190 -3.89 6.18 3.51
N ALA A 191 -2.74 6.85 3.63
CA ALA A 191 -2.14 7.11 4.93
C ALA A 191 -3.05 7.96 5.82
N LEU A 192 -3.65 9.02 5.25
CA LEU A 192 -4.53 9.92 5.99
C LEU A 192 -5.81 9.23 6.46
N GLU A 193 -6.49 8.45 5.61
CA GLU A 193 -7.69 7.71 6.00
C GLU A 193 -7.39 6.74 7.16
N GLY A 194 -6.29 5.99 7.07
CA GLY A 194 -5.84 5.11 8.14
C GLY A 194 -5.54 5.88 9.44
N ALA A 195 -4.93 7.06 9.33
CA ALA A 195 -4.67 7.93 10.48
C ALA A 195 -5.95 8.40 11.17
N ILE A 196 -6.95 8.81 10.38
CA ILE A 196 -8.24 9.30 10.91
C ILE A 196 -8.99 8.15 11.59
N LEU A 197 -9.07 6.98 10.95
CA LEU A 197 -9.69 5.79 11.54
C LEU A 197 -9.01 5.36 12.84
N ALA A 198 -7.67 5.40 12.87
CA ALA A 198 -6.89 5.11 14.08
C ALA A 198 -7.18 6.12 15.19
N ALA A 199 -7.18 7.42 14.86
CA ALA A 199 -7.47 8.49 15.80
C ALA A 199 -8.88 8.36 16.38
N TYR A 200 -9.87 8.06 15.52
CA TYR A 200 -11.24 7.77 15.93
C TYR A 200 -11.31 6.59 16.90
N ALA A 201 -10.68 5.46 16.57
CA ALA A 201 -10.70 4.25 17.39
C ALA A 201 -10.08 4.43 18.79
N VAL A 202 -9.02 5.24 18.90
CA VAL A 202 -8.32 5.48 20.18
C VAL A 202 -8.79 6.76 20.90
N GLY A 203 -9.71 7.51 20.33
CA GLY A 203 -10.18 8.79 20.88
C GLY A 203 -9.13 9.91 20.84
N ALA A 204 -8.20 9.89 19.88
CA ALA A 204 -7.21 10.95 19.71
C ALA A 204 -7.80 12.14 18.96
N SER A 205 -7.66 13.33 19.53
CA SER A 205 -8.09 14.60 18.91
C SER A 205 -6.98 15.29 18.13
N ARG A 206 -5.73 14.80 18.26
CA ARG A 206 -4.55 15.36 17.60
C ARG A 206 -3.70 14.24 17.01
N VAL A 207 -3.31 14.43 15.76
CA VAL A 207 -2.42 13.51 15.03
C VAL A 207 -1.18 14.26 14.59
N TYR A 208 -0.03 13.66 14.82
CA TYR A 208 1.26 14.15 14.33
C TYR A 208 1.82 13.13 13.34
N LEU A 209 2.20 13.59 12.15
CA LEU A 209 2.94 12.78 11.19
C LEU A 209 4.38 13.27 11.17
N TYR A 210 5.29 12.42 11.64
CA TYR A 210 6.72 12.66 11.57
C TYR A 210 7.24 12.11 10.24
N ILE A 211 7.87 12.95 9.43
CA ILE A 211 8.48 12.58 8.16
C ILE A 211 9.95 12.98 8.18
N ASN A 212 10.83 12.12 7.68
CA ASN A 212 12.23 12.46 7.49
C ASN A 212 12.35 13.70 6.57
N ALA A 213 13.17 14.67 6.98
CA ALA A 213 13.33 15.95 6.29
C ALA A 213 13.86 15.81 4.85
N GLU A 214 14.57 14.71 4.55
CA GLU A 214 15.08 14.42 3.21
C GLU A 214 13.96 13.99 2.23
N TYR A 215 12.80 13.58 2.73
CA TYR A 215 11.67 13.13 1.91
C TYR A 215 10.78 14.30 1.47
N LYS A 216 11.37 15.29 0.80
CA LYS A 216 10.70 16.52 0.35
C LYS A 216 9.43 16.25 -0.46
N ASN A 217 9.44 15.26 -1.35
CA ASN A 217 8.28 14.88 -2.13
C ASN A 217 7.15 14.28 -1.27
N ALA A 218 7.50 13.47 -0.26
CA ALA A 218 6.53 12.91 0.67
C ALA A 218 5.87 14.02 1.49
N ILE A 219 6.67 14.96 2.00
CA ILE A 219 6.20 16.13 2.75
C ILE A 219 5.20 16.93 1.91
N GLN A 220 5.56 17.27 0.66
CA GLN A 220 4.66 18.00 -0.22
C GLN A 220 3.40 17.21 -0.54
N SER A 221 3.53 15.91 -0.85
CA SER A 221 2.40 15.06 -1.21
C SER A 221 1.37 14.95 -0.09
N ILE A 222 1.84 14.76 1.14
CA ILE A 222 1.01 14.75 2.35
C ILE A 222 0.38 16.12 2.61
N ALA A 223 1.12 17.21 2.46
CA ALA A 223 0.58 18.56 2.65
C ALA A 223 -0.56 18.87 1.68
N ASP A 224 -0.39 18.53 0.41
CA ASP A 224 -1.44 18.67 -0.61
C ASP A 224 -2.67 17.81 -0.26
N ALA A 225 -2.46 16.55 0.12
CA ALA A 225 -3.54 15.64 0.48
C ALA A 225 -4.30 16.08 1.75
N LEU A 226 -3.61 16.67 2.72
CA LEU A 226 -4.24 17.28 3.89
C LEU A 226 -5.11 18.47 3.48
N ALA A 227 -4.65 19.32 2.58
CA ALA A 227 -5.44 20.44 2.06
C ALA A 227 -6.68 19.95 1.30
N GLU A 228 -6.54 18.92 0.46
CA GLU A 228 -7.64 18.28 -0.26
C GLU A 228 -8.65 17.64 0.70
N ALA A 229 -8.18 16.85 1.67
CA ALA A 229 -9.00 16.19 2.67
C ALA A 229 -9.76 17.18 3.55
N ASN A 230 -9.10 18.27 3.99
CA ASN A 230 -9.72 19.33 4.77
C ASN A 230 -10.81 20.04 3.97
N LYS A 231 -10.55 20.39 2.71
CA LYS A 231 -11.54 21.02 1.82
C LYS A 231 -12.76 20.10 1.56
N ALA A 232 -12.55 18.80 1.53
CA ALA A 232 -13.60 17.80 1.32
C ALA A 232 -14.30 17.36 2.62
N GLY A 233 -13.89 17.86 3.79
CA GLY A 233 -14.48 17.51 5.08
C GLY A 233 -14.01 16.17 5.65
N TYR A 234 -12.98 15.53 5.09
CA TYR A 234 -12.40 14.30 5.63
C TYR A 234 -11.36 14.57 6.75
N TRP A 235 -10.95 15.82 6.94
CA TRP A 235 -10.00 16.24 7.98
C TRP A 235 -10.46 17.56 8.60
N GLY A 236 -10.08 17.82 9.86
CA GLY A 236 -10.40 19.07 10.57
C GLY A 236 -11.23 18.85 11.84
N GLU A 237 -11.85 19.92 12.35
CA GLU A 237 -12.60 19.91 13.61
C GLU A 237 -13.89 19.09 13.55
N ARG A 238 -14.51 19.00 12.36
CA ARG A 238 -15.78 18.29 12.14
C ARG A 238 -15.69 17.44 10.89
N VAL A 239 -15.12 16.25 11.05
CA VAL A 239 -14.98 15.28 9.96
C VAL A 239 -16.37 14.80 9.54
N LEU A 240 -16.72 15.04 8.28
CA LEU A 240 -18.00 14.74 7.60
C LEU A 240 -19.26 15.46 8.13
N GLY A 241 -19.09 16.55 8.88
CA GLY A 241 -20.17 17.47 9.28
C GLY A 241 -20.50 17.44 10.77
#